data_AF-A0A9X3AT18-F1
#
_entry.id   AF-A0A9X3AT18-F1
#
_cell.length_a   1.000
_cell.length_b   1.000
_cell.length_c   1.000
_cell.angle_alpha   90.00
_cell.angle_beta   90.00
_cell.angle_gamma   90.00
#
_symmetry.space_group_name_H-M   'P 1'
#
loop_
_entity.id
_entity.type
_entity.pdbx_description
1 polymer ?
#
loop_
_entity_poly.entity_id
_entity_poly.type
_entity_poly.pdbx_seq_one_letter_code
_entity_poly.pdbx_strand_id
1 'polypeptide(L)'
;MQPSLTGEQKHTADSLLHQYKTGVALLFSGVFHLLALLLVGLSFSTFFNGLFSSDGDMVTLVIKAINTLVIALAMYELGLGVGKEYAAEEAGENIFQNIRRTITRFVGTVCIALVLEALIMIIKYSQLDLAGNLYYPVAILLACAFLLLALGAFLALTRQVCDIVN
;
A
#
# COMPACT_ATOMS: atom_id res chain seq x y z
N MET A 1 41.62 -22.25 13.41
CA MET A 1 41.63 -22.59 11.96
C MET A 1 40.18 -22.57 11.49
N GLN A 2 39.74 -21.47 10.87
CA GLN A 2 38.42 -21.41 10.24
C GLN A 2 38.55 -21.99 8.82
N PRO A 3 37.67 -22.90 8.38
CA PRO A 3 37.75 -23.46 7.04
C PRO A 3 37.34 -22.38 6.03
N SER A 4 38.24 -22.05 5.11
CA SER A 4 37.95 -21.19 3.97
C SER A 4 37.02 -21.91 3.01
N LEU A 5 35.81 -21.40 2.80
CA LEU A 5 34.87 -21.89 1.80
C LEU A 5 35.51 -21.84 0.40
N THR A 6 35.55 -22.98 -0.29
CA THR A 6 35.95 -23.07 -1.70
C THR A 6 34.94 -22.32 -2.56
N GLY A 7 35.38 -21.61 -3.60
CA GLY A 7 34.55 -20.70 -4.40
C GLY A 7 33.26 -21.30 -4.99
N GLU A 8 33.24 -22.62 -5.20
CA GLU A 8 32.07 -23.38 -5.67
C GLU A 8 30.95 -23.46 -4.61
N GLN A 9 31.29 -23.57 -3.32
CA GLN A 9 30.33 -23.61 -2.22
C GLN A 9 29.67 -22.24 -1.99
N LYS A 10 30.43 -21.15 -2.18
CA LYS A 10 29.93 -19.78 -2.07
C LYS A 10 28.93 -19.45 -3.18
N HIS A 11 29.25 -19.81 -4.42
CA HIS A 11 28.37 -19.58 -5.58
C HIS A 11 27.03 -20.32 -5.47
N THR A 12 27.03 -21.55 -4.94
CA THR A 12 25.79 -22.31 -4.71
C THR A 12 24.95 -21.75 -3.57
N ALA A 13 25.58 -21.24 -2.49
CA ALA A 13 24.85 -20.58 -1.42
C ALA A 13 24.18 -19.27 -1.89
N ASP A 14 24.89 -18.49 -2.70
CA ASP A 14 24.39 -17.23 -3.25
C ASP A 14 23.21 -17.47 -4.21
N SER A 15 23.25 -18.52 -5.04
CA SER A 15 22.17 -18.86 -5.97
C SER A 15 20.91 -19.37 -5.26
N LEU A 16 21.04 -20.17 -4.19
CA LEU A 16 19.90 -20.65 -3.40
C LEU A 16 19.23 -19.51 -2.62
N LEU A 17 20.01 -18.58 -2.05
CA LEU A 17 19.47 -17.40 -1.38
C LEU A 17 18.69 -16.51 -2.35
N HIS A 18 19.20 -16.35 -3.57
CA HIS A 18 18.51 -15.58 -4.60
C HIS A 18 17.18 -16.22 -5.03
N GLN A 19 17.17 -17.53 -5.31
CA GLN A 19 15.94 -18.27 -5.64
C GLN A 19 14.89 -18.21 -4.51
N TYR A 20 15.32 -18.31 -3.25
CA TYR A 20 14.44 -18.18 -2.10
C TYR A 20 13.81 -16.79 -2.02
N LYS A 21 14.61 -15.72 -2.12
CA LYS A 21 14.14 -14.32 -2.09
C LYS A 21 13.10 -14.06 -3.18
N THR A 22 13.39 -14.45 -4.42
CA THR A 22 12.49 -14.27 -5.56
C THR A 22 11.20 -15.08 -5.39
N GLY A 23 11.30 -16.31 -4.89
CA GLY A 23 10.12 -17.13 -4.58
C GLY A 23 9.20 -16.49 -3.53
N VAL A 24 9.77 -15.96 -2.45
CA VAL A 24 9.02 -15.26 -1.40
C VAL A 24 8.37 -13.98 -1.96
N ALA A 25 9.11 -13.19 -2.74
CA ALA A 25 8.60 -11.97 -3.36
C ALA A 25 7.39 -12.22 -4.27
N LEU A 26 7.48 -13.24 -5.13
CA LEU A 26 6.40 -13.64 -6.03
C LEU A 26 5.16 -14.10 -5.26
N LEU A 27 5.36 -14.85 -4.17
CA LEU A 27 4.26 -15.28 -3.30
C LEU A 27 3.57 -14.07 -2.66
N PHE A 28 4.33 -13.16 -2.04
CA PHE A 28 3.76 -11.97 -1.39
C PHE A 28 3.03 -11.07 -2.39
N SER A 29 3.67 -10.77 -3.53
CA SER A 29 3.06 -9.99 -4.59
C SER A 29 1.78 -10.66 -5.11
N GLY A 30 1.82 -11.97 -5.37
CA GLY A 30 0.66 -12.74 -5.82
C GLY A 30 -0.50 -12.68 -4.83
N VAL A 31 -0.23 -12.81 -3.53
CA VAL A 31 -1.25 -12.68 -2.47
C VAL A 31 -1.88 -11.29 -2.46
N PHE A 32 -1.09 -10.22 -2.56
CA PHE A 32 -1.63 -8.85 -2.60
C PHE A 32 -2.51 -8.59 -3.83
N HIS A 33 -2.11 -9.08 -5.00
CA HIS A 33 -2.93 -8.97 -6.21
C HIS A 33 -4.23 -9.78 -6.11
N LEU A 34 -4.16 -11.00 -5.56
CA LEU A 34 -5.35 -11.83 -5.32
C LEU A 34 -6.33 -11.14 -4.36
N LEU A 35 -5.82 -10.59 -3.25
CA LEU A 35 -6.64 -9.83 -2.30
C LEU A 35 -7.27 -8.60 -2.94
N ALA A 36 -6.53 -7.85 -3.76
CA ALA A 36 -7.07 -6.71 -4.48
C ALA A 36 -8.23 -7.13 -5.41
N LEU A 37 -8.04 -8.20 -6.20
CA LEU A 37 -9.10 -8.72 -7.08
C LEU A 37 -10.31 -9.23 -6.28
N LEU A 38 -10.08 -9.91 -5.16
CA LEU A 38 -11.15 -10.37 -4.28
C LEU A 38 -11.97 -9.19 -3.75
N LEU A 39 -11.31 -8.13 -3.26
CA LEU A 39 -11.98 -6.93 -2.76
C LEU A 39 -12.79 -6.23 -3.85
N VAL A 40 -12.27 -6.14 -5.07
CA VAL A 40 -13.03 -5.63 -6.23
C VAL A 40 -14.27 -6.48 -6.48
N GLY A 41 -14.12 -7.81 -6.50
CA GLY A 41 -15.24 -8.74 -6.69
C GLY A 41 -16.30 -8.63 -5.58
N LEU A 42 -15.87 -8.52 -4.32
CA LEU A 42 -16.76 -8.31 -3.17
C LEU A 42 -17.48 -6.97 -3.24
N SER A 43 -16.78 -5.90 -3.63
CA SER A 43 -17.38 -4.58 -3.82
C SER A 43 -18.46 -4.62 -4.89
N PHE A 44 -18.18 -5.28 -6.02
CA PHE A 44 -19.14 -5.44 -7.11
C PHE A 44 -20.34 -6.28 -6.66
N SER A 45 -20.10 -7.43 -6.05
CA SER A 45 -21.18 -8.29 -5.51
C SER A 45 -22.07 -7.54 -4.52
N THR A 46 -21.48 -6.82 -3.57
CA THR A 46 -22.22 -6.03 -2.57
C THR A 46 -23.04 -4.92 -3.23
N PHE A 47 -22.46 -4.21 -4.21
CA PHE A 47 -23.13 -3.13 -4.93
C PHE A 47 -24.32 -3.64 -5.75
N PHE A 48 -24.15 -4.70 -6.54
CA PHE A 48 -25.23 -5.25 -7.36
C PHE A 48 -26.34 -5.86 -6.52
N ASN A 49 -26.00 -6.61 -5.46
CA ASN A 49 -27.01 -7.13 -4.52
C ASN A 49 -27.79 -5.98 -3.86
N GLY A 50 -27.12 -4.89 -3.50
CA GLY A 50 -27.75 -3.70 -2.95
C GLY A 50 -28.68 -2.97 -3.94
N LEU A 51 -28.34 -2.92 -5.23
CA LEU A 51 -29.19 -2.32 -6.27
C LEU A 51 -30.53 -3.03 -6.46
N PHE A 52 -30.54 -4.36 -6.33
CA PHE A 52 -31.76 -5.18 -6.47
C PHE A 52 -32.53 -5.34 -5.16
N SER A 53 -31.99 -4.83 -4.04
CA SER A 53 -32.65 -4.86 -2.74
C SER A 53 -33.41 -3.55 -2.52
N SER A 54 -34.73 -3.60 -2.29
CA SER A 54 -35.58 -2.41 -2.13
C SER A 54 -35.34 -1.60 -0.84
N ASP A 55 -34.45 -2.05 0.06
CA ASP A 55 -34.28 -1.51 1.41
C ASP A 55 -33.04 -0.60 1.60
N GLY A 56 -32.22 -0.40 0.57
CA GLY A 56 -30.92 0.28 0.69
C GLY A 56 -30.92 1.77 0.34
N ASP A 57 -30.34 2.61 1.22
CA ASP A 57 -29.90 3.95 0.83
C ASP A 57 -28.77 3.87 -0.21
N MET A 58 -29.06 4.36 -1.42
CA MET A 58 -28.13 4.34 -2.55
C MET A 58 -26.82 5.07 -2.24
N VAL A 59 -26.88 6.16 -1.46
CA VAL A 59 -25.68 6.93 -1.09
C VAL A 59 -24.75 6.06 -0.22
N THR A 60 -25.31 5.41 0.80
CA THR A 60 -24.58 4.46 1.65
C THR A 60 -24.00 3.28 0.85
N LEU A 61 -24.71 2.77 -0.15
CA LEU A 61 -24.25 1.67 -0.99
C LEU A 61 -23.04 2.08 -1.86
N VAL A 62 -23.10 3.25 -2.48
CA VAL A 62 -21.99 3.82 -3.26
C VAL A 62 -20.77 4.07 -2.37
N ILE A 63 -21.00 4.62 -1.17
CA ILE A 63 -19.94 4.87 -0.19
C ILE A 63 -19.20 3.57 0.19
N LYS A 64 -19.94 2.49 0.49
CA LYS A 64 -19.35 1.18 0.83
C LYS A 64 -18.51 0.61 -0.32
N ALA A 65 -18.99 0.77 -1.56
CA ALA A 65 -18.25 0.34 -2.74
C ALA A 65 -16.93 1.13 -2.89
N ILE A 66 -16.99 2.46 -2.76
CA ILE A 66 -15.80 3.32 -2.84
C ILE A 66 -14.77 2.91 -1.79
N ASN A 67 -15.16 2.77 -0.52
CA ASN A 67 -14.25 2.35 0.55
C ASN A 67 -13.55 1.01 0.22
N THR A 68 -14.33 0.01 -0.19
CA THR A 68 -13.79 -1.31 -0.53
C THR A 68 -12.82 -1.24 -1.71
N LEU A 69 -13.14 -0.46 -2.75
CA LEU A 69 -12.28 -0.27 -3.92
C LEU A 69 -11.01 0.50 -3.60
N VAL A 70 -11.06 1.46 -2.69
CA VAL A 70 -9.90 2.20 -2.21
C VAL A 70 -8.92 1.28 -1.46
N ILE A 71 -9.43 0.37 -0.62
CA ILE A 71 -8.60 -0.65 0.03
C ILE A 71 -8.01 -1.60 -1.03
N ALA A 72 -8.81 -2.02 -2.02
CA ALA A 72 -8.33 -2.86 -3.12
C ALA A 72 -7.18 -2.19 -3.89
N LEU A 73 -7.29 -0.89 -4.17
CA LEU A 73 -6.24 -0.10 -4.81
C LEU A 73 -4.97 -0.06 -3.97
N ALA A 74 -5.09 0.12 -2.66
CA ALA A 74 -3.93 0.10 -1.75
C ALA A 74 -3.24 -1.27 -1.73
N MET A 75 -3.99 -2.38 -1.73
CA MET A 75 -3.45 -3.73 -1.82
C MET A 75 -2.76 -3.98 -3.17
N TYR A 76 -3.33 -3.48 -4.27
CA TYR A 76 -2.72 -3.57 -5.59
C TYR A 76 -1.38 -2.83 -5.67
N GLU A 77 -1.32 -1.58 -5.18
CA GLU A 77 -0.07 -0.80 -5.17
C GLU A 77 1.00 -1.42 -4.26
N LEU A 78 0.61 -2.07 -3.16
CA LEU A 78 1.51 -2.88 -2.35
C LEU A 78 2.08 -4.06 -3.14
N GLY A 79 1.24 -4.83 -3.84
CA GLY A 79 1.68 -5.96 -4.66
C GLY A 79 2.66 -5.52 -5.76
N LEU A 80 2.39 -4.40 -6.43
CA LEU A 80 3.31 -3.81 -7.41
C LEU A 80 4.63 -3.35 -6.78
N GLY A 81 4.57 -2.74 -5.59
CA GLY A 81 5.75 -2.29 -4.85
C GLY A 81 6.68 -3.44 -4.50
N VAL A 82 6.12 -4.52 -3.94
CA VAL A 82 6.87 -5.74 -3.62
C VAL A 82 7.48 -6.33 -4.88
N GLY A 83 6.70 -6.55 -5.95
CA GLY A 83 7.23 -7.14 -7.19
C GLY A 83 8.38 -6.34 -7.80
N LYS A 84 8.29 -5.00 -7.78
CA LYS A 84 9.32 -4.11 -8.33
C LYS A 84 10.62 -4.09 -7.53
N GLU A 85 10.54 -4.17 -6.20
CA GLU A 85 11.73 -4.11 -5.34
C GLU A 85 12.71 -5.24 -5.67
N TYR A 86 12.19 -6.46 -5.84
CA TYR A 86 13.03 -7.63 -6.16
C TYR A 86 13.50 -7.64 -7.62
N ALA A 87 12.67 -7.20 -8.56
CA ALA A 87 13.08 -7.05 -9.96
C ALA A 87 14.19 -5.99 -10.13
N ALA A 88 14.23 -4.99 -9.26
CA ALA A 88 15.24 -3.94 -9.31
C ALA A 88 16.56 -4.31 -8.59
N GLU A 89 16.52 -5.23 -7.61
CA GLU A 89 17.72 -5.89 -7.04
C GLU A 89 18.50 -6.63 -8.15
N GLU A 90 17.80 -7.21 -9.13
CA GLU A 90 18.40 -7.90 -10.29
C GLU A 90 19.01 -6.93 -11.34
N ALA A 91 18.50 -5.70 -11.44
CA ALA A 91 18.92 -4.72 -12.45
C ALA A 91 20.12 -3.85 -12.04
N GLY A 92 20.62 -3.99 -10.80
CA GLY A 92 21.70 -3.15 -10.28
C GLY A 92 21.29 -1.69 -10.04
N GLU A 93 19.98 -1.40 -9.90
CA GLU A 93 19.50 -0.06 -9.57
C GLU A 93 19.89 0.33 -8.12
N ASN A 94 20.07 1.63 -7.88
CA ASN A 94 20.35 2.17 -6.55
C ASN A 94 19.23 1.80 -5.56
N ILE A 95 19.51 0.88 -4.63
CA ILE A 95 18.58 0.38 -3.60
C ILE A 95 17.86 1.54 -2.88
N PHE A 96 18.58 2.62 -2.55
CA PHE A 96 18.00 3.81 -1.92
C PHE A 96 16.92 4.51 -2.77
N GLN A 97 17.12 4.58 -4.09
CA GLN A 97 16.16 5.19 -5.01
C GLN A 97 14.90 4.34 -5.14
N ASN A 98 15.04 3.01 -5.11
CA ASN A 98 13.95 2.05 -5.20
C ASN A 98 13.09 2.05 -3.95
N ILE A 99 13.72 1.92 -2.78
CA ILE A 99 13.06 2.03 -1.48
C ILE A 99 12.29 3.35 -1.40
N ARG A 100 12.90 4.47 -1.81
CA ARG A 100 12.24 5.78 -1.80
C ARG A 100 11.00 5.81 -2.69
N ARG A 101 11.09 5.27 -3.91
CA ARG A 101 9.97 5.21 -4.86
C ARG A 101 8.85 4.32 -4.33
N THR A 102 9.17 3.16 -3.78
CA THR A 102 8.22 2.19 -3.23
C THR A 102 7.50 2.76 -2.01
N ILE A 103 8.24 3.28 -1.03
CA ILE A 103 7.67 3.90 0.18
C ILE A 103 6.77 5.09 -0.18
N THR A 104 7.21 5.96 -1.08
CA THR A 104 6.43 7.14 -1.49
C THR A 104 5.11 6.74 -2.13
N ARG A 105 5.13 5.75 -3.04
CA ARG A 105 3.91 5.25 -3.69
C ARG A 105 2.95 4.62 -2.69
N PHE A 106 3.47 3.77 -1.81
CA PHE A 106 2.66 3.09 -0.80
C PHE A 106 2.04 4.07 0.20
N VAL A 107 2.83 4.95 0.80
CA VAL A 107 2.31 5.92 1.76
C VAL A 107 1.34 6.90 1.08
N GLY A 108 1.61 7.29 -0.18
CA GLY A 108 0.71 8.11 -0.97
C GLY A 108 -0.68 7.48 -1.16
N THR A 109 -0.74 6.19 -1.50
CA THR A 109 -2.02 5.48 -1.69
C THR A 109 -2.77 5.30 -0.38
N VAL A 110 -2.05 5.01 0.71
CA VAL A 110 -2.62 4.98 2.08
C VAL A 110 -3.19 6.35 2.48
N CYS A 111 -2.49 7.44 2.18
CA CYS A 111 -2.98 8.79 2.48
C CYS A 111 -4.25 9.12 1.68
N ILE A 112 -4.29 8.78 0.39
CA ILE A 112 -5.50 8.94 -0.43
C ILE A 112 -6.66 8.15 0.20
N ALA A 113 -6.41 6.92 0.66
CA ALA A 113 -7.41 6.09 1.29
C ALA A 113 -7.96 6.69 2.59
N LEU A 114 -7.07 7.15 3.47
CA LEU A 114 -7.45 7.78 4.74
C LEU A 114 -8.24 9.07 4.54
N VAL A 115 -7.84 9.90 3.57
CA VAL A 115 -8.56 11.14 3.25
C VAL A 115 -9.96 10.82 2.70
N LEU A 116 -10.08 9.88 1.78
CA LEU A 116 -11.38 9.47 1.24
C LEU A 116 -12.29 8.95 2.35
N GLU A 117 -11.76 8.13 3.25
CA GLU A 117 -12.52 7.60 4.39
C GLU A 117 -12.99 8.71 5.33
N ALA A 118 -12.12 9.67 5.66
CA ALA A 118 -12.50 10.81 6.48
C ALA A 118 -13.57 11.69 5.82
N LEU A 119 -13.43 12.00 4.52
CA LEU A 119 -14.39 12.82 3.78
C LEU A 119 -15.77 12.17 3.72
N ILE A 120 -15.82 10.87 3.47
CA ILE A 120 -17.05 10.08 3.47
C ILE A 120 -17.75 10.15 4.84
N MET A 121 -16.99 9.96 5.93
CA MET A 121 -17.56 10.04 7.28
C MET A 121 -18.04 11.44 7.65
N ILE A 122 -17.36 12.50 7.20
CA ILE A 122 -17.81 13.90 7.39
C ILE A 122 -19.17 14.11 6.73
N ILE A 123 -19.31 13.68 5.46
CA ILE A 123 -20.58 13.80 4.72
C ILE A 123 -21.68 13.03 5.45
N LYS A 124 -21.40 11.79 5.85
CA LYS A 124 -22.37 10.93 6.55
C LYS A 124 -22.80 11.51 7.90
N TYR A 125 -21.87 11.96 8.73
CA TYR A 125 -22.19 12.53 10.05
C TYR A 125 -22.87 13.89 9.94
N SER A 126 -22.53 14.69 8.92
CA SER A 126 -23.21 15.95 8.64
C SER A 126 -24.68 15.74 8.24
N GLN A 127 -25.00 14.68 7.51
CA GLN A 127 -26.37 14.41 7.05
C GLN A 127 -27.26 13.77 8.12
N LEU A 128 -26.66 13.05 9.08
CA LEU A 128 -27.39 12.38 10.16
C LEU A 128 -27.60 13.27 11.40
N ASP A 129 -27.22 14.54 11.35
CA ASP A 129 -27.23 15.49 12.48
C ASP A 129 -26.37 15.02 13.69
N LEU A 130 -25.40 14.14 13.42
CA LEU A 130 -24.44 13.60 14.38
C LEU A 130 -23.17 14.47 14.46
N ALA A 131 -23.34 15.80 14.42
CA ALA A 131 -22.23 16.76 14.35
C ALA A 131 -21.22 16.59 15.51
N GLY A 132 -21.66 16.10 16.66
CA GLY A 132 -20.79 15.79 17.81
C GLY A 132 -19.73 14.70 17.56
N ASN A 133 -19.90 13.83 16.55
CA ASN A 133 -18.98 12.73 16.28
C ASN A 133 -17.90 13.04 15.22
N LEU A 134 -17.78 14.32 14.80
CA LEU A 134 -16.81 14.76 13.78
C LEU A 134 -15.34 14.65 14.22
N TYR A 135 -15.07 14.36 15.50
CA TYR A 135 -13.70 14.21 15.98
C TYR A 135 -12.96 13.02 15.34
N TYR A 136 -13.67 11.95 14.95
CA TYR A 136 -13.07 10.80 14.27
C TYR A 136 -12.48 11.17 12.90
N PRO A 137 -13.25 11.72 11.94
CA PRO A 137 -12.70 12.16 10.67
C PRO A 137 -11.58 13.19 10.80
N VAL A 138 -11.70 14.12 11.75
CA VAL A 138 -10.66 15.13 12.00
C VAL A 138 -9.37 14.46 12.50
N ALA A 139 -9.46 13.49 13.41
CA ALA A 139 -8.30 12.73 13.87
C ALA A 139 -7.62 11.96 12.73
N ILE A 140 -8.39 11.37 11.81
CA ILE A 140 -7.85 10.68 10.63
C ILE A 140 -7.13 11.66 9.69
N LEU A 141 -7.71 12.84 9.44
CA LEU A 141 -7.08 13.88 8.62
C LEU A 141 -5.78 14.40 9.26
N LEU A 142 -5.77 14.60 10.58
CA LEU A 142 -4.56 14.99 11.31
C LEU A 142 -3.49 13.90 11.26
N ALA A 143 -3.87 12.64 11.45
CA ALA A 143 -2.94 11.51 11.32
C ALA A 143 -2.37 11.39 9.90
N CYS A 144 -3.20 11.63 8.87
CA CYS A 144 -2.77 11.65 7.48
C CYS A 144 -1.79 12.80 7.19
N ALA A 145 -2.08 14.00 7.70
CA ALA A 145 -1.18 15.15 7.59
C ALA A 145 0.16 14.87 8.28
N PHE A 146 0.14 14.29 9.48
CA PHE A 146 1.35 13.88 10.19
C PHE A 146 2.14 12.81 9.43
N LEU A 147 1.47 11.81 8.85
CA LEU A 147 2.09 10.78 8.03
C LEU A 147 2.78 11.37 6.79
N LEU A 148 2.14 12.33 6.11
CA LEU A 148 2.74 13.05 4.98
C LEU A 148 3.93 13.91 5.39
N LEU A 149 3.86 14.57 6.55
CA LEU A 149 5.00 15.32 7.10
C LEU A 149 6.17 14.39 7.42
N ALA A 150 5.91 13.24 8.06
CA ALA A 150 6.92 12.24 8.35
C ALA A 150 7.55 11.65 7.07
N LEU A 151 6.73 11.36 6.06
CA LEU A 151 7.21 10.96 4.74
C LEU A 151 8.06 12.07 4.10
N GLY A 152 7.60 13.33 4.12
CA GLY A 152 8.33 14.47 3.58
C GLY A 152 9.70 14.64 4.25
N ALA A 153 9.76 14.48 5.58
CA ALA A 153 11.01 14.49 6.34
C ALA A 153 11.92 13.32 5.96
N PHE A 154 11.38 12.09 5.86
CA PHE A 154 12.14 10.92 5.39
C PHE A 154 12.74 11.14 3.98
N LEU A 155 11.96 11.70 3.05
CA LEU A 155 12.42 12.01 1.70
C LEU A 155 13.48 13.12 1.68
N ALA A 156 13.37 14.11 2.57
CA ALA A 156 14.36 15.18 2.70
C ALA A 156 15.69 14.65 3.26
N LEU A 157 15.66 13.83 4.32
CA LEU A 157 16.86 13.26 4.92
C LEU A 157 17.57 12.28 3.98
N THR A 158 16.81 11.44 3.28
CA THR A 158 17.38 10.46 2.35
C THR A 158 17.92 11.08 1.05
N ARG A 159 17.52 12.32 0.73
CA ARG A 159 18.09 13.07 -0.41
C ARG A 159 19.58 13.35 -0.21
N GLN A 160 19.98 13.75 1.00
CA GLN A 160 21.36 14.13 1.32
C GLN A 160 22.35 12.96 1.15
N VAL A 161 21.92 11.73 1.40
CA VAL A 161 22.76 10.53 1.19
C VAL A 161 23.06 10.30 -0.29
N CYS A 162 22.14 10.63 -1.19
CA CYS A 162 22.32 10.46 -2.63
C CYS A 162 23.29 11.50 -3.23
N ASP A 163 23.35 12.70 -2.66
CA ASP A 163 24.24 13.78 -3.10
C ASP A 163 25.71 13.57 -2.66
N ILE A 164 25.97 12.69 -1.70
CA ILE A 164 27.32 12.35 -1.19
C ILE A 164 27.95 11.19 -1.98
N VAL A 165 27.13 10.35 -2.62
CA VAL A 165 27.56 9.12 -3.32
C VAL A 165 27.80 9.35 -4.83
N ASN A 166 27.33 10.47 -5.37
CA ASN A 166 27.63 10.94 -6.74
C ASN A 166 28.78 11.96 -6.72
#